data_AF-A0AA35M8K6-F1
#
_entry.id   AF-A0AA35M8K6-F1
#
_cell.length_a   1.000
_cell.length_b   1.000
_cell.length_c   1.000
_cell.angle_alpha   90.00
_cell.angle_beta   90.00
_cell.angle_gamma   90.00
#
_symmetry.space_group_name_H-M   'P 1'
#
loop_
_entity.id
_entity.type
_entity.pdbx_description
1 polymer ?
#
loop_
_entity_poly.entity_id
_entity_poly.type
_entity_poly.pdbx_seq_one_letter_code
_entity_poly.pdbx_strand_id
1 'polypeptide(L)'
;MSSEVGSEKNKTTRTMFMRRSQAAANDFTTVLEQLITADLLDFCQSLICIAMASAMHIHLLNFASQYHLIHQMGLRHLEFHLLVVQQLRKTYFGAEILHHVFYTARDRIQKMKSKESSTTLSHEALSTAFDSGPGHQNWTEGLSEVESMSLYLAEFSNYLDGGDFDMGQL
;
A
#
# COMPACT_ATOMS: atom_id res chain seq x y z
N MET A 1 -4.79 -28.57 -24.19
CA MET A 1 -4.01 -27.46 -24.78
C MET A 1 -4.70 -26.09 -24.73
N SER A 2 -5.96 -25.98 -24.32
CA SER A 2 -6.66 -24.68 -24.22
C SER A 2 -6.55 -23.96 -22.86
N SER A 3 -6.08 -24.62 -21.79
CA SER A 3 -5.94 -23.98 -20.46
C SER A 3 -4.63 -23.20 -20.27
N GLU A 4 -3.57 -23.56 -21.00
CA GLU A 4 -2.23 -22.97 -20.86
C GLU A 4 -2.15 -21.57 -21.49
N VAL A 5 -2.84 -21.36 -22.62
CA VAL A 5 -2.88 -20.08 -23.35
C VAL A 5 -3.67 -19.00 -22.59
N GLY A 6 -4.64 -19.40 -21.76
CA GLY A 6 -5.38 -18.47 -20.88
C GLY A 6 -4.55 -17.98 -19.69
N SER A 7 -3.68 -18.84 -19.16
CA SER A 7 -2.79 -18.53 -18.03
C SER A 7 -1.70 -17.52 -18.41
N GLU A 8 -1.06 -17.71 -19.57
CA GLU A 8 0.06 -16.87 -20.01
C GLU A 8 -0.37 -15.43 -20.34
N LYS A 9 -1.56 -15.28 -20.95
CA LYS A 9 -2.15 -13.97 -21.25
C LYS A 9 -2.52 -13.20 -19.98
N ASN A 10 -3.08 -13.88 -18.98
CA ASN A 10 -3.43 -13.27 -17.69
C ASN A 10 -2.16 -12.79 -16.94
N LYS A 11 -1.11 -13.63 -16.94
CA LYS A 11 0.19 -13.30 -16.36
C LYS A 11 0.82 -12.06 -17.00
N THR A 12 0.80 -11.97 -18.34
CA THR A 12 1.37 -10.84 -19.09
C THR A 12 0.61 -9.53 -18.84
N THR A 13 -0.73 -9.58 -18.82
CA THR A 13 -1.54 -8.40 -18.51
C THR A 13 -1.29 -7.92 -17.08
N ARG A 14 -1.20 -8.85 -16.12
CA ARG A 14 -0.91 -8.53 -14.72
C ARG A 14 0.45 -7.87 -14.56
N THR A 15 1.51 -8.42 -15.17
CA THR A 15 2.86 -7.83 -15.06
C THR A 15 2.93 -6.44 -15.70
N MET A 16 2.26 -6.24 -16.83
CA MET A 16 2.16 -4.93 -17.47
C MET A 16 1.42 -3.90 -16.59
N PHE A 17 0.30 -4.30 -15.99
CA PHE A 17 -0.47 -3.45 -15.07
C PHE A 17 0.35 -3.07 -13.83
N MET A 18 1.02 -4.04 -13.22
CA MET A 18 1.90 -3.81 -12.06
C MET A 18 3.02 -2.84 -12.40
N ARG A 19 3.69 -3.01 -13.55
CA ARG A 19 4.76 -2.11 -13.98
C ARG A 19 4.26 -0.69 -14.22
N ARG A 20 3.09 -0.53 -14.86
CA ARG A 20 2.49 0.78 -15.12
C ARG A 20 2.05 1.48 -13.84
N SER A 21 1.44 0.73 -12.92
CA SER A 21 1.02 1.25 -11.62
C SER A 21 2.24 1.70 -10.80
N GLN A 22 3.34 0.94 -10.87
CA GLN A 22 4.60 1.32 -10.24
C GLN A 22 5.18 2.61 -10.82
N ALA A 23 5.20 2.73 -12.15
CA ALA A 23 5.68 3.95 -12.81
C ALA A 23 4.85 5.16 -12.39
N ALA A 24 3.51 5.04 -12.43
CA ALA A 24 2.62 6.12 -12.03
C ALA A 24 2.80 6.53 -10.55
N ALA A 25 3.00 5.57 -9.64
CA ALA A 25 3.26 5.86 -8.23
C ALA A 25 4.59 6.62 -8.02
N ASN A 26 5.63 6.25 -8.77
CA ASN A 26 6.92 6.93 -8.73
C ASN A 26 6.86 8.34 -9.35
N ASP A 27 6.15 8.49 -10.47
CA ASP A 27 5.92 9.79 -11.11
C ASP A 27 5.16 10.72 -10.15
N PHE A 28 4.15 10.20 -9.47
CA PHE A 28 3.40 10.95 -8.46
C PHE A 28 4.26 11.34 -7.25
N THR A 29 5.16 10.46 -6.79
CA THR A 29 6.15 10.79 -5.75
C THR A 29 7.00 12.00 -6.18
N THR A 30 7.44 12.04 -7.44
CA THR A 30 8.21 13.15 -8.00
C THR A 30 7.40 14.46 -8.01
N VAL A 31 6.11 14.39 -8.33
CA VAL A 31 5.20 15.56 -8.27
C VAL A 31 5.05 16.07 -6.83
N LEU A 32 4.91 15.18 -5.85
CA LEU A 32 4.85 15.56 -4.44
C LEU A 32 6.14 16.25 -3.98
N GLU A 33 7.31 15.73 -4.37
CA GLU A 33 8.60 16.37 -4.07
C GLU A 33 8.68 17.80 -4.64
N GLN A 34 8.18 18.01 -5.85
CA GLN A 34 8.10 19.33 -6.48
C GLN A 34 7.15 20.28 -5.74
N LEU A 35 5.96 19.80 -5.36
CA LEU A 35 4.98 20.57 -4.60
C LEU A 35 5.51 20.98 -3.22
N ILE A 36 6.22 20.08 -2.54
CA ILE A 36 6.88 20.38 -1.26
C ILE A 36 7.96 21.44 -1.46
N THR A 37 8.82 21.27 -2.47
CA THR A 37 9.93 22.21 -2.74
C THR A 37 9.43 23.60 -3.14
N ALA A 38 8.25 23.67 -3.77
CA ALA A 38 7.60 24.92 -4.13
C ALA A 38 6.71 25.52 -3.02
N ASP A 39 6.60 24.87 -1.85
CA ASP A 39 5.67 25.24 -0.76
C ASP A 39 4.20 25.34 -1.22
N LEU A 40 3.82 24.48 -2.17
CA LEU A 40 2.48 24.44 -2.79
C LEU A 40 1.61 23.29 -2.27
N LEU A 41 2.10 22.51 -1.32
CA LEU A 41 1.40 21.32 -0.84
C LEU A 41 0.04 21.66 -0.21
N ASP A 42 -0.05 22.77 0.54
CA ASP A 42 -1.28 23.22 1.20
C ASP A 42 -2.31 23.82 0.22
N PHE A 43 -1.92 24.10 -1.03
CA PHE A 43 -2.81 24.60 -2.09
C PHE A 43 -3.42 23.47 -2.92
N CYS A 44 -3.00 22.22 -2.71
CA CYS A 44 -3.51 21.07 -3.44
C CYS A 44 -4.90 20.69 -2.95
N GLN A 45 -5.89 20.60 -3.85
CA GLN A 45 -7.25 20.18 -3.50
C GLN A 45 -7.29 18.79 -2.84
N SER A 46 -8.40 18.48 -2.16
CA SER A 46 -8.63 17.18 -1.49
C SER A 46 -8.41 15.95 -2.40
N LEU A 47 -8.52 16.11 -3.72
CA LEU A 47 -8.20 15.09 -4.73
C LEU A 47 -6.77 14.53 -4.59
N ILE A 48 -5.82 15.28 -4.01
CA ILE A 48 -4.47 14.78 -3.75
C ILE A 48 -4.46 13.60 -2.77
N CYS A 49 -5.41 13.53 -1.84
CA CYS A 49 -5.54 12.40 -0.92
C CYS A 49 -5.90 11.09 -1.65
N ILE A 50 -6.74 11.17 -2.68
CA ILE A 50 -7.12 9.99 -3.49
C ILE A 50 -5.93 9.50 -4.31
N ALA A 51 -5.21 10.42 -4.97
CA ALA A 51 -4.01 10.08 -5.71
C ALA A 51 -2.93 9.47 -4.80
N MET A 52 -2.70 10.07 -3.62
CA MET A 52 -1.80 9.50 -2.60
C MET A 52 -2.24 8.12 -2.15
N ALA A 53 -3.52 7.88 -1.87
CA ALA A 53 -4.00 6.57 -1.45
C ALA A 53 -3.64 5.48 -2.47
N SER A 54 -3.80 5.77 -3.76
CA SER A 54 -3.44 4.85 -4.83
C SER A 54 -1.94 4.56 -4.89
N ALA A 55 -1.08 5.58 -4.74
CA ALA A 55 0.37 5.40 -4.71
C ALA A 55 0.81 4.63 -3.45
N MET A 56 0.24 4.96 -2.30
CA MET A 56 0.53 4.30 -1.02
C MET A 56 0.14 2.83 -1.04
N HIS A 57 -0.96 2.43 -1.69
CA HIS A 57 -1.29 1.02 -1.89
C HIS A 57 -0.20 0.26 -2.64
N ILE A 58 0.35 0.85 -3.72
CA ILE A 58 1.43 0.23 -4.50
C ILE A 58 2.71 0.12 -3.65
N HIS A 59 3.05 1.15 -2.89
CA HIS A 59 4.22 1.12 -2.01
C HIS A 59 4.06 0.15 -0.84
N LEU A 60 2.85 0.02 -0.28
CA LEU A 60 2.53 -0.96 0.76
C LEU A 60 2.64 -2.39 0.23
N LEU A 61 2.20 -2.64 -1.01
CA LEU A 61 2.36 -3.94 -1.65
C LEU A 61 3.84 -4.29 -1.87
N ASN A 62 4.66 -3.33 -2.31
CA ASN A 62 6.11 -3.52 -2.40
C ASN A 62 6.74 -3.75 -1.02
N PHE A 63 6.26 -3.03 -0.01
CA PHE A 63 6.70 -3.21 1.37
C PHE A 63 6.34 -4.60 1.91
N ALA A 64 5.20 -5.17 1.52
CA ALA A 64 4.85 -6.56 1.87
C ALA A 64 5.74 -7.62 1.17
N SER A 65 6.59 -7.21 0.22
CA SER A 65 7.43 -8.14 -0.55
C SER A 65 8.43 -8.92 0.32
N GLN A 66 8.71 -10.16 -0.08
CA GLN A 66 9.77 -10.98 0.51
C GLN A 66 11.17 -10.56 0.02
N TYR A 67 11.26 -9.92 -1.15
CA TYR A 67 12.54 -9.46 -1.69
C TYR A 67 13.01 -8.24 -0.90
N HIS A 68 14.16 -8.36 -0.23
CA HIS A 68 14.69 -7.33 0.67
C HIS A 68 14.78 -5.95 0.00
N LEU A 69 15.28 -5.88 -1.24
CA LEU A 69 15.43 -4.61 -1.95
C LEU A 69 14.08 -3.95 -2.27
N ILE A 70 13.10 -4.73 -2.74
CA ILE A 70 11.75 -4.24 -3.06
C ILE A 70 11.04 -3.79 -1.80
N HIS A 71 11.18 -4.55 -0.71
CA HIS A 71 10.68 -4.19 0.61
C HIS A 71 11.23 -2.85 1.10
N GLN A 72 12.56 -2.67 1.08
CA GLN A 72 13.20 -1.43 1.53
C GLN A 72 12.79 -0.22 0.69
N MET A 73 12.66 -0.41 -0.63
CA MET A 73 12.17 0.63 -1.52
C MET A 73 10.71 0.99 -1.21
N GLY A 74 9.85 -0.01 -1.05
CA GLY A 74 8.45 0.18 -0.66
C GLY A 74 8.31 0.92 0.67
N LEU A 75 9.09 0.54 1.68
CA LEU A 75 9.11 1.20 2.99
C LEU A 75 9.46 2.68 2.86
N ARG A 76 10.55 3.01 2.15
CA ARG A 76 11.00 4.39 1.98
C ARG A 76 9.91 5.27 1.36
N HIS A 77 9.32 4.80 0.27
CA HIS A 77 8.25 5.56 -0.39
C HIS A 77 6.99 5.67 0.47
N LEU A 78 6.66 4.62 1.23
CA LEU A 78 5.53 4.64 2.14
C LEU A 78 5.75 5.64 3.29
N GLU A 79 6.95 5.68 3.87
CA GLU A 79 7.31 6.65 4.92
C GLU A 79 7.29 8.09 4.40
N PHE A 80 7.79 8.32 3.18
CA PHE A 80 7.68 9.61 2.52
C PHE A 80 6.22 10.05 2.39
N HIS A 81 5.34 9.18 1.87
CA HIS A 81 3.92 9.52 1.77
C HIS A 81 3.27 9.74 3.14
N LEU A 82 3.59 8.94 4.16
CA LEU A 82 3.06 9.16 5.51
C LEU A 82 3.47 10.53 6.08
N LEU A 83 4.69 11.00 5.81
CA LEU A 83 5.15 12.34 6.18
C LEU A 83 4.33 13.44 5.48
N VAL A 84 4.11 13.29 4.17
CA VAL A 84 3.30 14.23 3.37
C VAL A 84 1.86 14.28 3.88
N VAL A 85 1.26 13.11 4.12
CA VAL A 85 -0.09 13.00 4.69
C VAL A 85 -0.12 13.65 6.07
N GLN A 86 0.91 13.48 6.90
CA GLN A 86 0.98 14.12 8.22
C GLN A 86 0.93 15.65 8.14
N GLN A 87 1.55 16.26 7.13
CA GLN A 87 1.45 17.70 6.89
C GLN A 87 0.04 18.09 6.43
N LEU A 88 -0.56 17.32 5.51
CA LEU A 88 -1.89 17.57 4.97
C LEU A 88 -3.03 17.39 5.97
N ARG A 89 -2.82 16.71 7.10
CA ARG A 89 -3.81 16.61 8.18
C ARG A 89 -4.25 17.96 8.76
N LYS A 90 -3.42 19.00 8.59
CA LYS A 90 -3.75 20.37 8.99
C LYS A 90 -4.84 21.00 8.13
N THR A 91 -4.97 20.55 6.89
CA THR A 91 -5.80 21.16 5.85
C THR A 91 -6.94 20.23 5.39
N TYR A 92 -6.75 18.91 5.51
CA TYR A 92 -7.70 17.91 5.02
C TYR A 92 -7.95 16.79 6.04
N PHE A 93 -9.20 16.65 6.47
CA PHE A 93 -9.62 15.54 7.34
C PHE A 93 -9.35 14.16 6.71
N GLY A 94 -9.51 14.03 5.39
CA GLY A 94 -9.22 12.77 4.68
C GLY A 94 -7.77 12.29 4.85
N ALA A 95 -6.82 13.21 5.10
CA ALA A 95 -5.43 12.85 5.39
C ALA A 95 -5.29 12.16 6.76
N GLU A 96 -6.17 12.43 7.73
CA GLU A 96 -6.18 11.72 9.02
C GLU A 96 -6.47 10.24 8.83
N ILE A 97 -7.53 9.95 8.06
CA ILE A 97 -7.95 8.58 7.73
C ILE A 97 -6.81 7.88 6.99
N LEU A 98 -6.26 8.53 5.97
CA LEU A 98 -5.20 7.97 5.16
C LEU A 98 -3.95 7.66 6.00
N HIS A 99 -3.56 8.58 6.89
CA HIS A 99 -2.44 8.37 7.79
C HIS A 99 -2.69 7.16 8.70
N HIS A 100 -3.84 7.11 9.36
CA HIS A 100 -4.18 6.04 10.30
C HIS A 100 -4.15 4.66 9.65
N VAL A 101 -4.79 4.53 8.48
CA VAL A 101 -4.88 3.26 7.75
C VAL A 101 -3.51 2.75 7.36
N PHE A 102 -2.71 3.56 6.66
CA PHE A 102 -1.43 3.12 6.13
C PHE A 102 -0.35 2.99 7.20
N TYR A 103 -0.39 3.82 8.25
CA TYR A 103 0.48 3.66 9.41
C TYR A 103 0.22 2.32 10.10
N THR A 104 -1.06 2.00 10.36
CA THR A 104 -1.45 0.75 11.02
C THR A 104 -1.06 -0.47 10.18
N ALA A 105 -1.29 -0.42 8.87
CA ALA A 105 -0.90 -1.49 7.95
C ALA A 105 0.62 -1.72 7.94
N ARG A 106 1.42 -0.65 7.88
CA ARG A 106 2.89 -0.73 7.96
C ARG A 106 3.34 -1.40 9.26
N ASP A 107 2.84 -0.93 10.41
CA ASP A 107 3.21 -1.46 11.72
C ASP A 107 2.85 -2.95 11.87
N ARG A 108 1.71 -3.37 11.31
CA ARG A 108 1.31 -4.80 11.29
C ARG A 108 2.29 -5.66 10.49
N ILE A 109 2.63 -5.24 9.27
CA ILE A 109 3.59 -5.97 8.41
C ILE A 109 4.97 -6.07 9.08
N GLN A 110 5.44 -4.99 9.72
CA GLN A 110 6.72 -5.01 10.47
C GLN A 110 6.71 -6.01 11.62
N LYS A 111 5.61 -6.05 12.40
CA LYS A 111 5.44 -7.00 13.50
C LYS A 111 5.42 -8.45 13.01
N MET A 112 4.73 -8.72 11.92
CA MET A 112 4.68 -10.07 11.32
C MET A 112 6.07 -10.56 10.90
N LYS A 113 6.85 -9.71 10.23
CA LYS A 113 8.22 -10.05 9.82
C LYS A 113 9.18 -10.26 11.00
N SER A 114 9.01 -9.50 12.08
CA SER A 114 9.82 -9.65 13.30
C SER A 114 9.50 -10.94 14.07
N LYS A 115 8.27 -11.45 13.93
CA LYS A 115 7.85 -12.73 14.52
C LYS A 115 8.44 -13.91 13.77
N GLU A 116 8.47 -13.85 12.43
CA GLU A 116 9.00 -14.92 11.56
C GLU A 116 10.49 -15.20 11.81
N SER A 117 11.30 -14.16 12.05
CA SER A 117 12.71 -14.30 12.40
C SER A 117 12.96 -14.87 13.80
N SER A 118 11.96 -14.81 14.70
CA SER A 118 12.09 -15.33 16.07
C SER A 118 11.68 -16.81 16.19
N THR A 119 10.81 -17.31 15.32
CA THR A 119 10.38 -18.73 15.31
C THR A 119 11.38 -19.69 14.67
N THR A 120 12.32 -19.20 13.86
CA THR A 120 13.30 -20.04 13.15
C THR A 120 14.49 -20.47 14.01
N LEU A 121 14.71 -19.87 15.18
CA LEU A 121 15.80 -20.22 16.09
C LEU A 121 15.45 -21.33 17.11
N SER A 122 14.21 -21.79 17.14
CA SER A 122 13.73 -22.76 18.15
C SER A 122 13.52 -24.18 17.63
N HIS A 123 13.79 -24.45 16.34
CA HIS A 123 13.52 -25.76 15.71
C HIS A 123 14.79 -26.45 15.16
N GLU A 124 15.98 -26.03 15.60
CA GLU A 124 17.25 -26.69 15.26
C GLU A 124 17.61 -27.78 16.29
N ALA A 125 16.70 -28.73 16.49
CA ALA A 125 17.01 -30.01 17.08
C ALA A 125 16.29 -31.11 16.30
N LEU A 126 17.10 -31.94 15.62
CA LEU A 126 16.79 -33.22 14.97
C LEU A 126 16.28 -33.17 13.52
N SER A 127 17.24 -32.96 12.62
CA SER A 127 17.59 -33.75 11.43
C SER A 127 16.52 -34.38 10.50
N THR A 128 16.83 -34.20 9.21
CA THR A 128 16.55 -35.04 8.03
C THR A 128 15.10 -35.16 7.52
N ALA A 129 14.79 -34.38 6.47
CA ALA A 129 14.35 -34.93 5.19
C ALA A 129 14.37 -33.83 4.10
N PHE A 130 15.01 -34.19 2.99
CA PHE A 130 15.03 -33.53 1.71
C PHE A 130 13.63 -33.45 1.09
N ASP A 131 13.41 -32.42 0.26
CA ASP A 131 12.27 -32.24 -0.66
C ASP A 131 10.94 -31.77 -0.08
N SER A 132 10.82 -30.45 0.11
CA SER A 132 9.57 -29.69 -0.07
C SER A 132 9.91 -28.21 -0.18
N GLY A 133 9.60 -27.59 -1.33
CA GLY A 133 9.82 -26.17 -1.56
C GLY A 133 9.10 -25.28 -0.53
N PRO A 134 9.59 -24.05 -0.28
CA PRO A 134 9.02 -23.21 0.76
C PRO A 134 7.59 -22.77 0.40
N GLY A 135 6.64 -23.44 1.06
CA GLY A 135 5.46 -22.87 1.69
C GLY A 135 4.69 -21.85 0.86
N HIS A 136 3.65 -22.32 0.18
CA HIS A 136 2.53 -21.52 -0.29
C HIS A 136 1.77 -20.95 0.92
N GLN A 137 2.29 -19.88 1.53
CA GLN A 137 1.60 -19.14 2.57
C GLN A 137 0.53 -18.24 1.91
N ASN A 138 -0.67 -18.28 2.48
CA ASN A 138 -1.91 -17.79 1.91
C ASN A 138 -1.95 -16.24 1.85
N TRP A 139 -1.48 -15.63 0.75
CA TRP A 139 -1.50 -14.18 0.50
C TRP A 139 -2.90 -13.56 0.36
N THR A 140 -3.98 -14.32 0.58
CA THR A 140 -5.36 -13.84 0.46
C THR A 140 -5.82 -13.00 1.65
N GLU A 141 -5.17 -13.10 2.81
CA GLU A 141 -5.48 -12.24 3.97
C GLU A 141 -5.01 -10.79 3.78
N GLY A 142 -3.89 -10.57 3.07
CA GLY A 142 -3.50 -9.22 2.68
C GLY A 142 -4.45 -8.63 1.65
N LEU A 143 -4.98 -9.46 0.73
CA LEU A 143 -5.94 -9.05 -0.30
C LEU A 143 -7.32 -8.71 0.26
N SER A 144 -7.78 -9.40 1.31
CA SER A 144 -9.04 -9.05 1.99
C SER A 144 -8.93 -7.72 2.74
N GLU A 145 -7.75 -7.37 3.26
CA GLU A 145 -7.49 -6.04 3.81
C GLU A 145 -7.44 -4.97 2.71
N VAL A 146 -6.87 -5.25 1.52
CA VAL A 146 -6.93 -4.30 0.38
C VAL A 146 -8.36 -4.16 -0.17
N GLU A 147 -9.17 -5.22 -0.14
CA GLU A 147 -10.61 -5.16 -0.46
C GLU A 147 -11.38 -4.36 0.60
N SER A 148 -11.02 -4.49 1.89
CA SER A 148 -11.56 -3.66 2.96
C SER A 148 -11.14 -2.19 2.78
N MET A 149 -9.89 -1.91 2.38
CA MET A 149 -9.39 -0.57 2.03
C MET A 149 -10.08 -0.01 0.77
N SER A 150 -10.40 -0.85 -0.21
CA SER A 150 -11.19 -0.51 -1.39
C SER A 150 -12.62 -0.13 -1.01
N LEU A 151 -13.23 -0.82 -0.04
CA LEU A 151 -14.54 -0.46 0.51
C LEU A 151 -14.50 0.88 1.26
N TYR A 152 -13.48 1.15 2.07
CA TYR A 152 -13.32 2.45 2.76
C TYR A 152 -13.09 3.61 1.77
N LEU A 153 -12.31 3.40 0.71
CA LEU A 153 -12.13 4.42 -0.33
C LEU A 153 -13.38 4.59 -1.20
N ALA A 154 -14.16 3.54 -1.43
CA ALA A 154 -15.46 3.65 -2.09
C ALA A 154 -16.45 4.44 -1.22
N GLU A 155 -16.45 4.21 0.10
CA GLU A 155 -17.25 4.97 1.06
C GLU A 155 -16.82 6.44 1.14
N PHE A 156 -15.51 6.71 1.15
CA PHE A 156 -14.96 8.06 1.08
C PHE A 156 -15.26 8.76 -0.26
N SER A 157 -15.23 8.03 -1.38
CA SER A 157 -15.60 8.55 -2.69
C SER A 157 -17.09 8.89 -2.76
N ASN A 158 -17.96 8.06 -2.16
CA ASN A 158 -19.39 8.34 -2.04
C ASN A 158 -19.67 9.53 -1.11
N TYR A 159 -18.85 9.70 -0.06
CA TYR A 159 -18.91 10.85 0.85
C TYR A 159 -18.52 12.17 0.17
N LEU A 160 -17.62 12.12 -0.83
CA LEU A 160 -17.25 13.29 -1.64
C LEU A 160 -18.24 13.60 -2.77
N ASP A 161 -18.98 12.60 -3.25
CA ASP A 161 -20.03 12.75 -4.28
C ASP A 161 -21.37 13.22 -3.67
N GLY A 162 -21.63 12.87 -2.40
CA GLY A 162 -22.76 13.36 -1.60
C GLY A 162 -22.52 14.78 -1.08
N GLY A 163 -22.60 15.78 -1.96
CA GLY A 163 -22.39 17.20 -1.66
C GLY A 163 -23.45 17.90 -0.79
N ASP A 164 -23.92 17.28 0.29
CA ASP A 164 -24.75 17.96 1.31
C ASP A 164 -23.99 18.03 2.64
N PHE A 165 -23.26 19.13 2.80
CA PHE A 165 -22.57 19.50 4.02
C PHE A 165 -23.54 20.29 4.92
N ASP A 166 -24.27 19.59 5.81
CA ASP A 166 -25.00 20.26 6.88
C ASP A 166 -24.03 20.65 8.01
N MET A 167 -23.68 21.95 8.06
CA MET A 167 -22.89 22.58 9.13
C MET A 167 -23.73 22.81 10.39
N GLY A 168 -24.44 21.77 10.82
CA GLY A 168 -25.26 21.74 12.01
C GLY A 168 -24.61 20.91 13.09
N GLN A 169 -23.74 21.55 13.88
CA GLN A 169 -23.09 21.04 15.11
C GLN A 169 -21.84 20.17 14.91
N LEU A 170 -20.67 20.80 15.06
CA LEU A 170 -19.73 20.58 16.17
C LEU A 170 -18.56 21.57 16.10
#